data_AF-A0A7Z0TN82-F1
#
_entry.id   AF-A0A7Z0TN82-F1
#
_cell.length_a   1.000
_cell.length_b   1.000
_cell.length_c   1.000
_cell.angle_alpha   90.00
_cell.angle_beta   90.00
_cell.angle_gamma   90.00
#
_symmetry.space_group_name_H-M   'P 1'
#
loop_
_entity.id
_entity.type
_entity.pdbx_description
1 polymer ?
#
loop_
_entity_poly.entity_id
_entity_poly.type
_entity_poly.pdbx_seq_one_letter_code
_entity_poly.pdbx_strand_id
1 'polypeptide(L)'
;QEPDWQDDPVDFLRAASEEFAALGVVASARRCLATIETAEPTLFVGVELATWDAPSGDARALPLDALGRALGRHPVRWPVNLVLLDAVADPVCDYLRTKVRPFYGTV
;
A
#
# COMPACT_ATOMS: atom_id res chain seq x y z
N GLN A 1 -18.90 -5.23 -1.35
CA GLN A 1 -18.75 -5.65 -2.76
C GLN A 1 -17.30 -5.48 -3.13
N GLU A 2 -16.69 -6.52 -3.70
CA GLU A 2 -15.39 -6.36 -4.36
C GLU A 2 -15.61 -5.47 -5.60
N PRO A 3 -14.91 -4.33 -5.74
CA PRO A 3 -15.05 -3.48 -6.91
C PRO A 3 -14.64 -4.25 -8.16
N ASP A 4 -15.31 -3.94 -9.27
CA ASP A 4 -14.99 -4.48 -10.59
C ASP A 4 -13.48 -4.30 -10.85
N TRP A 5 -12.79 -5.41 -11.08
CA TRP A 5 -11.35 -5.51 -11.33
C TRP A 5 -10.85 -4.62 -12.49
N GLN A 6 -11.77 -4.05 -13.28
CA GLN A 6 -11.49 -3.08 -14.35
C GLN A 6 -11.12 -1.68 -13.88
N ASP A 7 -11.49 -1.25 -12.67
CA ASP A 7 -11.10 0.08 -12.14
C ASP A 7 -9.77 0.00 -11.36
N ASP A 8 -9.12 -1.17 -11.33
CA ASP A 8 -7.93 -1.34 -10.52
C ASP A 8 -6.77 -0.47 -11.05
N PRO A 9 -6.12 0.34 -10.21
CA PRO A 9 -5.11 1.29 -10.69
C PRO A 9 -3.77 0.57 -10.89
N VAL A 10 -3.74 -0.39 -11.82
CA VAL A 10 -2.61 -1.29 -12.07
C VAL A 10 -1.33 -0.52 -12.38
N ASP A 11 -1.40 0.57 -13.15
CA ASP A 11 -0.24 1.40 -13.46
C ASP A 11 0.35 2.07 -12.22
N PHE A 12 -0.50 2.58 -11.33
CA PHE A 12 -0.07 3.14 -10.05
C PHE A 12 0.53 2.06 -9.15
N LEU A 13 -0.12 0.89 -9.04
CA LEU A 13 0.38 -0.22 -8.23
C LEU A 13 1.73 -0.73 -8.74
N ARG A 14 1.90 -0.79 -10.07
CA ARG A 14 3.17 -1.16 -10.71
C ARG A 14 4.25 -0.14 -10.40
N ALA A 15 3.95 1.15 -10.55
CA ALA A 15 4.90 2.21 -10.21
C ALA A 15 5.26 2.19 -8.71
N ALA A 16 4.30 1.98 -7.83
CA ALA A 16 4.55 1.81 -6.40
C ALA A 16 5.46 0.61 -6.11
N SER A 17 5.23 -0.54 -6.77
CA SER A 17 6.11 -1.71 -6.67
C SER A 17 7.54 -1.43 -7.12
N GLU A 18 7.73 -0.67 -8.19
CA GLU A 18 9.06 -0.25 -8.68
C GLU A 18 9.79 0.61 -7.62
N GLU A 19 9.09 1.57 -7.01
CA GLU A 19 9.65 2.42 -5.93
C GLU A 19 9.96 1.59 -4.66
N PHE A 20 9.07 0.67 -4.27
CA PHE A 20 9.29 -0.21 -3.11
C PHE A 20 10.48 -1.15 -3.30
N ALA A 21 10.64 -1.70 -4.51
CA ALA A 21 11.80 -2.51 -4.86
C ALA A 21 13.10 -1.70 -4.79
N ALA A 22 13.08 -0.44 -5.25
CA ALA A 22 14.25 0.44 -5.18
C ALA A 22 14.61 0.83 -3.74
N LEU A 23 13.61 0.96 -2.85
CA LEU A 23 13.84 1.25 -1.44
C LEU A 23 14.41 0.05 -0.67
N GLY A 24 13.98 -1.17 -0.99
CA GLY A 24 14.45 -2.40 -0.34
C GLY A 24 14.03 -2.60 1.13
N VAL A 25 13.18 -1.72 1.67
CA VAL A 25 12.67 -1.79 3.06
C VAL A 25 11.25 -2.36 3.17
N VAL A 26 10.56 -2.56 2.06
CA VAL A 26 9.19 -3.10 2.03
C VAL A 26 9.26 -4.61 1.77
N ALA A 27 8.71 -5.41 2.67
CA ALA A 27 8.65 -6.87 2.54
C ALA A 27 7.49 -7.30 1.62
N SER A 28 6.31 -6.70 1.84
CA SER A 28 5.13 -6.95 1.01
C SER A 28 4.20 -5.75 1.00
N ALA A 29 3.39 -5.62 -0.05
CA ALA A 29 2.34 -4.62 -0.12
C ALA A 29 1.04 -5.18 -0.72
N ARG A 30 -0.09 -4.73 -0.17
CA ARG A 30 -1.46 -5.16 -0.48
C ARG A 30 -2.33 -3.93 -0.67
N ARG A 31 -3.37 -4.07 -1.51
CA ARG A 31 -4.35 -3.00 -1.69
C ARG A 31 -5.70 -3.41 -1.13
N CYS A 32 -6.42 -2.44 -0.57
CA CYS A 32 -7.80 -2.61 -0.17
C CYS A 32 -8.57 -1.36 -0.55
N LEU A 33 -9.61 -1.49 -1.36
CA LEU A 33 -10.56 -0.40 -1.57
C LEU A 33 -11.66 -0.55 -0.51
N ALA A 34 -11.80 0.42 0.37
CA ALA A 34 -12.84 0.40 1.39
C ALA A 34 -13.65 1.70 1.35
N THR A 35 -14.96 1.53 1.48
CA THR A 35 -15.92 2.62 1.62
C THR A 35 -16.32 2.71 3.08
N ILE A 36 -16.04 3.85 3.71
CA ILE A 36 -16.46 4.09 5.09
C ILE A 36 -17.84 4.75 5.05
N GLU A 37 -18.86 3.98 5.43
CA GLU A 37 -20.27 4.36 5.55
C GLU A 37 -20.89 4.98 4.29
N THR A 38 -20.59 6.24 3.98
CA THR A 38 -21.14 7.04 2.86
C THR A 38 -20.10 7.89 2.13
N ALA A 39 -18.82 7.81 2.53
CA ALA A 39 -17.74 8.58 1.93
C ALA A 39 -17.32 8.01 0.57
N GLU A 40 -16.56 8.81 -0.20
CA GLU A 40 -15.92 8.30 -1.41
C GLU A 40 -15.00 7.12 -1.07
N PRO A 41 -14.99 6.06 -1.89
CA PRO A 41 -14.12 4.92 -1.69
C PRO A 41 -12.66 5.37 -1.56
N THR A 42 -11.96 4.86 -0.56
CA THR A 42 -10.56 5.17 -0.29
C THR A 42 -9.70 3.97 -0.63
N LEU A 43 -8.60 4.21 -1.35
CA LEU A 43 -7.61 3.19 -1.65
C LEU A 43 -6.61 3.10 -0.50
N PHE A 44 -6.71 2.02 0.27
CA PHE A 44 -5.74 1.70 1.30
C PHE A 44 -4.61 0.86 0.71
N VAL A 45 -3.38 1.31 0.91
CA VAL A 45 -2.17 0.55 0.59
C VAL A 45 -1.58 0.06 1.91
N GLY A 46 -1.79 -1.22 2.19
CA GLY A 46 -1.19 -1.91 3.32
C GLY A 46 0.23 -2.33 2.97
N VAL A 47 1.22 -1.91 3.75
CA VAL A 47 2.62 -2.32 3.58
C VAL A 47 3.12 -3.03 4.83
N GLU A 48 3.95 -4.03 4.63
CA GLU A 48 4.76 -4.66 5.67
C GLU A 48 6.21 -4.24 5.45
N LEU A 49 6.84 -3.69 6.48
CA LEU A 49 8.25 -3.34 6.42
C LEU A 49 9.11 -4.57 6.71
N ALA A 50 10.18 -4.74 5.94
CA ALA A 50 11.22 -5.73 6.22
C ALA A 50 12.10 -5.29 7.41
N THR A 51 12.23 -3.98 7.60
CA THR A 51 12.98 -3.37 8.70
C THR A 51 12.34 -2.06 9.14
N TRP A 52 12.33 -1.84 10.45
CA TRP A 52 11.97 -0.56 11.07
C TRP A 52 13.18 0.38 11.20
N ASP A 53 14.38 -0.16 10.98
CA ASP A 53 15.62 0.60 10.93
C ASP A 53 15.82 1.11 9.50
N ALA A 54 15.45 2.37 9.27
CA ALA A 54 15.63 3.02 7.97
C ALA A 54 16.91 3.86 7.96
N PRO A 55 17.69 3.81 6.87
CA PRO A 55 18.98 4.51 6.79
C PRO A 55 18.85 6.04 6.88
N SER A 56 17.66 6.59 6.60
CA SER A 56 17.37 8.02 6.58
C SER A 56 16.41 8.48 7.69
N GLY A 57 16.11 7.65 8.70
CA GLY A 57 15.28 8.01 9.85
C GLY A 57 13.97 7.22 9.95
N ASP A 58 12.82 7.88 9.78
CA ASP A 58 11.52 7.23 9.98
C ASP A 58 11.19 6.26 8.83
N ALA A 59 11.23 4.95 9.11
CA ALA A 59 10.93 3.91 8.13
C ALA A 59 9.52 4.02 7.54
N ARG A 60 8.60 4.71 8.23
CA ARG A 60 7.23 4.96 7.74
C ARG A 60 7.17 6.00 6.63
N ALA A 61 8.11 6.94 6.62
CA ALA A 61 8.15 7.99 5.61
C ALA A 61 8.54 7.42 4.23
N LEU A 62 9.40 6.41 4.20
CA LEU A 62 9.90 5.80 2.96
C LEU A 62 8.77 5.26 2.04
N PRO A 63 7.88 4.36 2.50
CA PRO A 63 6.77 3.91 1.66
C PRO A 63 5.78 5.04 1.34
N LEU A 64 5.61 6.02 2.23
CA LEU A 64 4.74 7.18 1.96
C LEU A 64 5.28 8.04 0.80
N ASP A 65 6.58 8.35 0.80
CA ASP A 65 7.25 9.06 -0.29
C ASP A 65 7.20 8.30 -1.61
N ALA A 66 7.42 6.97 -1.57
CA ALA A 66 7.29 6.10 -2.75
C ALA A 66 5.88 6.16 -3.35
N LEU A 67 4.84 6.11 -2.51
CA LEU A 67 3.45 6.28 -2.97
C LEU A 67 3.22 7.67 -3.56
N GLY A 68 3.77 8.72 -2.96
CA GLY A 68 3.71 10.08 -3.50
C GLY A 68 4.34 10.19 -4.89
N ARG A 69 5.51 9.57 -5.11
CA ARG A 69 6.18 9.51 -6.42
C ARG A 69 5.34 8.72 -7.44
N ALA A 70 4.79 7.58 -7.04
CA ALA A 70 3.92 6.78 -7.89
C ALA A 70 2.66 7.56 -8.29
N LEU A 71 2.03 8.28 -7.36
CA LEU A 71 0.88 9.17 -7.64
C LEU A 71 1.23 10.30 -8.59
N GLY A 72 2.43 10.87 -8.47
CA GLY A 72 2.92 11.91 -9.38
C GLY A 72 3.09 11.42 -10.82
N ARG A 73 3.36 10.12 -11.02
CA ARG A 73 3.47 9.48 -12.33
C ARG A 73 2.13 8.99 -12.86
N HIS A 74 1.32 8.39 -11.98
CA HIS A 74 0.05 7.75 -12.31
C HIS A 74 -1.00 8.19 -11.27
N PRO A 75 -1.69 9.31 -11.51
CA PRO A 75 -2.73 9.77 -10.60
C PRO A 75 -3.90 8.78 -10.61
N VAL A 76 -4.47 8.56 -9.43
CA VAL A 76 -5.66 7.71 -9.26
C VAL A 76 -6.83 8.56 -8.79
N ARG A 77 -8.04 8.10 -9.09
CA ARG A 77 -9.28 8.84 -8.77
C ARG A 77 -9.66 8.83 -7.29
N TRP A 78 -9.05 7.96 -6.50
CA TRP A 78 -9.36 7.80 -5.07
C TRP A 78 -8.29 8.41 -4.18
N PRO A 79 -8.65 8.90 -2.98
CA PRO A 79 -7.66 9.19 -1.97
C PRO A 79 -6.87 7.92 -1.62
N VAL A 80 -5.55 8.07 -1.49
CA VAL A 80 -4.64 6.97 -1.16
C VAL A 80 -4.16 7.12 0.28
N ASN A 81 -4.40 6.09 1.09
CA ASN A 81 -3.97 6.03 2.48
C ASN A 81 -2.98 4.88 2.71
N LEU A 82 -1.85 5.18 3.33
CA LEU A 82 -0.88 4.18 3.76
C LEU A 82 -1.30 3.55 5.09
N VAL A 83 -1.24 2.22 5.16
CA VAL A 83 -1.44 1.45 6.38
C VAL A 83 -0.22 0.57 6.61
N LEU A 84 0.38 0.66 7.79
CA LEU A 84 1.49 -0.19 8.18
C LEU A 84 0.94 -1.43 8.89
N LEU A 85 0.98 -2.57 8.20
CA LEU A 85 0.35 -3.81 8.66
C LEU A 85 1.09 -4.46 9.84
N ASP A 86 2.34 -4.07 10.05
CA ASP A 86 3.22 -4.53 11.11
C ASP A 86 3.37 -3.54 12.28
N ALA A 87 2.73 -2.35 12.19
CA ALA A 87 2.81 -1.34 13.25
C ALA A 87 1.94 -1.67 14.48
N VAL A 88 0.78 -2.29 14.26
CA VAL A 88 -0.22 -2.59 15.30
C VAL A 88 -0.82 -3.97 15.06
N ALA A 89 -1.01 -4.73 16.14
CA ALA A 89 -1.75 -5.98 16.14
C ALA A 89 -3.27 -5.68 16.06
N ASP A 90 -3.75 -5.41 14.85
CA ASP A 90 -5.14 -5.10 14.57
C ASP A 90 -5.79 -6.22 13.72
N PRO A 91 -7.03 -6.63 14.04
CA PRO A 91 -7.74 -7.69 13.31
C PRO A 91 -7.98 -7.37 11.83
N VAL A 92 -8.07 -6.10 11.42
CA VAL A 92 -8.15 -5.72 10.00
C VAL A 92 -6.78 -5.90 9.33
N CYS A 93 -5.69 -5.54 10.01
CA CYS A 93 -4.34 -5.79 9.49
C CYS A 93 -4.06 -7.29 9.29
N ASP A 94 -4.53 -8.14 10.22
CA ASP A 94 -4.41 -9.59 10.08
C ASP A 94 -5.27 -10.16 8.94
N TYR A 95 -6.51 -9.65 8.80
CA TYR A 95 -7.37 -9.96 7.66
C TYR A 95 -6.70 -9.59 6.33
N LEU A 96 -6.16 -8.37 6.21
CA LEU A 96 -5.44 -7.92 5.02
C LEU A 96 -4.26 -8.83 4.72
N ARG A 97 -3.43 -9.14 5.73
CA ARG A 97 -2.24 -9.98 5.58
C ARG A 97 -2.57 -11.41 5.12
N THR A 98 -3.68 -11.99 5.59
CA THR A 98 -4.03 -13.39 5.36
C THR A 98 -5.03 -13.63 4.22
N LYS A 99 -5.87 -12.64 3.88
CA LYS A 99 -6.96 -12.79 2.91
C LYS A 99 -6.76 -12.00 1.62
N VAL A 100 -5.97 -10.93 1.65
CA VAL A 100 -5.73 -10.09 0.46
C VAL A 100 -4.44 -10.50 -0.23
N ARG A 101 -4.51 -10.74 -1.54
CA ARG A 101 -3.33 -11.06 -2.34
C ARG A 101 -2.40 -9.85 -2.42
N PRO A 102 -1.10 -10.00 -2.13
CA PRO A 102 -0.13 -8.94 -2.32
C PRO A 102 0.06 -8.62 -3.81
N PHE A 103 0.18 -7.34 -4.12
CA PHE A 103 0.60 -6.87 -5.45
C PHE A 103 2.12 -6.71 -5.53
N TYR A 104 2.79 -6.65 -4.39
CA TYR A 104 4.24 -6.60 -4.26
C TYR A 104 4.68 -7.54 -3.13
N GLY A 105 5.76 -8.28 -3.36
CA GLY A 105 6.41 -9.10 -2.35
C GLY A 105 7.83 -9.43 -2.79
N THR A 106 8.80 -9.17 -1.92
CA THR A 106 10.18 -9.63 -2.11
C THR A 106 10.24 -11.12 -1.76
N VAL A 107 10.60 -11.94 -2.75
CA VAL A 107 10.75 -13.40 -2.64
C VAL A 107 12.06 -13.75 -1.93
#